data_AF-A0A7S0RJI2-F1
#
_entry.id   AF-A0A7S0RJI2-F1
#
_cell.length_a   1.000
_cell.length_b   1.000
_cell.length_c   1.000
_cell.angle_alpha   90.00
_cell.angle_beta   90.00
_cell.angle_gamma   90.00
#
_symmetry.space_group_name_H-M   'P 1'
#
loop_
_entity.id
_entity.type
_entity.pdbx_description
1 polymer ?
#
loop_
_entity_poly.entity_id
_entity_poly.type
_entity_poly.pdbx_seq_one_letter_code
_entity_poly.pdbx_strand_id
1 'polypeptide(L)'
;YGHLMIMTDQDHDGSHIKGLLINFLHHFFPSLLKVPGFLVEFITPIIKATKGKQSHAFYTLPEYEAWKESLGGSTKGWGIKYYKGLGTSTAAEAKEYFA
;
A
#
# COMPACT_ATOMS: atom_id res chain seq x y z
N TYR A 1 -11.37 -17.01 -13.24
CA TYR A 1 -10.80 -16.17 -12.18
C TYR A 1 -11.27 -16.71 -10.83
N GLY A 2 -10.37 -16.96 -9.88
CA GLY A 2 -10.69 -17.49 -8.53
C GLY A 2 -10.42 -16.51 -7.39
N HIS A 3 -9.88 -15.33 -7.71
CA HIS A 3 -9.49 -14.28 -6.77
C HIS A 3 -9.90 -12.91 -7.31
N LEU A 4 -10.20 -11.98 -6.41
CA LEU A 4 -10.52 -10.58 -6.63
C LEU A 4 -9.51 -9.75 -5.82
N MET A 5 -8.66 -9.01 -6.53
CA MET A 5 -7.68 -8.12 -5.92
C MET A 5 -8.22 -6.68 -5.93
N ILE A 6 -8.28 -6.05 -4.75
CA ILE A 6 -8.61 -4.63 -4.62
C ILE A 6 -7.31 -3.83 -4.56
N MET A 7 -7.17 -2.87 -5.48
CA MET A 7 -6.06 -1.92 -5.51
C MET A 7 -6.64 -0.51 -5.39
N THR A 8 -6.47 0.11 -4.23
CA THR A 8 -6.92 1.48 -3.96
C THR A 8 -5.80 2.29 -3.31
N ASP A 9 -5.92 3.61 -3.35
CA ASP A 9 -5.02 4.51 -2.62
C ASP A 9 -4.99 4.17 -1.13
N GLN A 10 -3.84 4.40 -0.49
CA GLN A 10 -3.64 4.22 0.95
C GLN A 10 -4.07 5.48 1.71
N ASP A 11 -5.29 5.95 1.42
CA ASP A 11 -5.93 7.06 2.10
C ASP A 11 -7.34 6.70 2.58
N HIS A 12 -8.04 7.69 3.14
CA HIS A 12 -9.38 7.51 3.66
C HIS A 12 -10.38 7.14 2.55
N ASP A 13 -10.22 7.68 1.36
CA ASP A 13 -11.11 7.41 0.23
C ASP A 13 -10.93 5.99 -0.30
N GLY A 14 -9.69 5.50 -0.40
CA GLY A 14 -9.40 4.11 -0.75
C GLY A 14 -9.96 3.12 0.29
N SER A 15 -9.89 3.46 1.57
CA SER A 15 -10.53 2.69 2.65
C SER A 15 -12.04 2.64 2.51
N HIS A 16 -12.67 3.75 2.12
CA HIS A 16 -14.10 3.80 1.88
C HIS A 16 -14.52 2.96 0.66
N ILE A 17 -13.78 3.04 -0.45
CA ILE A 17 -14.01 2.23 -1.65
C ILE A 17 -13.90 0.73 -1.35
N LYS A 18 -12.88 0.32 -0.58
CA LYS A 18 -12.73 -1.06 -0.09
C LYS A 18 -13.98 -1.51 0.68
N GLY A 19 -14.46 -0.68 1.60
CA GLY A 19 -15.66 -0.96 2.38
C GLY A 19 -16.91 -1.14 1.50
N LEU A 20 -17.11 -0.28 0.50
CA LEU A 20 -18.23 -0.38 -0.43
C LEU A 20 -18.18 -1.67 -1.25
N LEU A 21 -17.00 -2.07 -1.75
CA LEU A 21 -16.82 -3.31 -2.49
C LEU A 21 -17.07 -4.55 -1.62
N ILE A 22 -16.55 -4.55 -0.39
CA ILE A 22 -16.79 -5.63 0.57
C ILE A 22 -18.28 -5.72 0.89
N ASN A 23 -18.94 -4.58 1.13
CA ASN A 23 -20.38 -4.55 1.39
C ASN A 23 -21.20 -5.07 0.20
N PHE A 24 -20.85 -4.67 -1.02
CA PHE A 24 -21.48 -5.17 -2.25
C PHE A 24 -21.36 -6.69 -2.36
N LEU A 25 -20.15 -7.24 -2.17
CA LEU A 25 -19.93 -8.69 -2.20
C LEU A 25 -20.66 -9.41 -1.08
N HIS A 26 -20.67 -8.84 0.12
CA HIS A 26 -21.37 -9.40 1.27
C HIS A 26 -22.89 -9.43 1.06
N HIS A 27 -23.48 -8.40 0.44
CA HIS A 27 -24.91 -8.31 0.21
C HIS A 27 -25.39 -9.26 -0.90
N PHE A 28 -24.73 -9.24 -2.06
CA PHE A 28 -25.20 -9.98 -3.23
C PHE A 28 -24.58 -11.39 -3.35
N PHE A 29 -23.35 -11.59 -2.85
CA PHE A 29 -22.58 -12.83 -3.05
C PHE A 29 -21.81 -13.28 -1.79
N PRO A 30 -22.47 -13.44 -0.63
CA PRO A 30 -21.79 -13.72 0.64
C PRO A 30 -20.96 -15.01 0.63
N SER A 31 -21.32 -15.98 -0.22
CA SER A 31 -20.56 -17.23 -0.37
C SER A 31 -19.16 -17.01 -0.93
N LEU A 32 -18.94 -15.99 -1.75
CA LEU A 32 -17.63 -15.69 -2.33
C LEU A 32 -16.62 -15.26 -1.27
N LEU A 33 -17.06 -14.47 -0.27
CA LEU A 33 -16.21 -14.04 0.84
C LEU A 33 -15.76 -15.20 1.75
N LYS A 34 -16.46 -16.35 1.71
CA LYS A 34 -16.08 -17.55 2.47
C LYS A 34 -15.00 -18.38 1.77
N VAL A 35 -14.77 -18.15 0.49
CA VAL A 35 -13.73 -18.85 -0.27
C VAL A 35 -12.37 -18.31 0.17
N PRO A 36 -11.48 -19.14 0.74
CA PRO A 36 -10.19 -18.68 1.23
C PRO A 36 -9.37 -18.01 0.12
N GLY A 37 -8.87 -16.81 0.42
CA GLY A 37 -8.08 -16.02 -0.51
C GLY A 37 -8.88 -15.41 -1.67
N PHE A 38 -10.22 -15.52 -1.70
CA PHE A 38 -11.01 -14.93 -2.78
C PHE A 38 -10.86 -13.41 -2.84
N LEU A 39 -10.91 -12.72 -1.69
CA LEU A 39 -10.67 -11.29 -1.63
C LEU A 39 -9.25 -11.02 -1.16
N VAL A 40 -8.48 -10.30 -1.98
CA VAL A 40 -7.09 -9.92 -1.69
C VAL A 40 -6.98 -8.41 -1.80
N GLU A 41 -6.15 -7.80 -0.96
CA GLU A 41 -5.82 -6.39 -1.05
C GLU A 41 -4.37 -6.23 -1.52
N PHE A 42 -4.16 -5.28 -2.43
CA PHE A 42 -2.81 -4.82 -2.78
C PHE A 42 -2.54 -3.48 -2.11
N ILE A 43 -1.52 -3.45 -1.24
CA ILE A 43 -1.11 -2.22 -0.55
C ILE A 43 0.17 -1.65 -1.19
N THR A 44 0.19 -0.35 -1.46
CA THR A 44 1.38 0.37 -1.92
C THR A 44 2.02 1.15 -0.78
N PRO A 45 3.35 1.33 -0.77
CA PRO A 45 3.99 2.14 0.25
C PRO A 45 3.58 3.61 0.13
N ILE A 46 3.43 4.28 1.27
CA ILE A 46 3.13 5.72 1.35
C ILE A 46 4.40 6.57 1.37
N ILE A 47 5.52 6.01 1.83
CA ILE A 47 6.84 6.67 1.88
C ILE A 47 7.91 5.68 1.42
N LYS A 48 8.84 6.13 0.57
CA LYS A 48 10.07 5.38 0.24
C LYS A 48 11.27 6.26 0.57
N ALA A 49 12.14 5.78 1.45
CA ALA A 49 13.43 6.38 1.75
C ALA A 49 14.52 5.68 0.94
N THR A 50 15.39 6.44 0.28
CA THR A 50 16.47 5.91 -0.56
C THR A 50 17.82 6.54 -0.20
N LYS A 51 18.87 5.72 -0.11
CA LYS A 51 20.25 6.17 0.12
C LYS A 51 21.23 5.29 -0.63
N GLY A 52 21.73 5.79 -1.76
CA GLY A 52 22.57 4.99 -2.66
C GLY A 52 21.82 3.75 -3.17
N LYS A 53 22.27 2.56 -2.78
CA LYS A 53 21.64 1.27 -3.13
C LYS A 53 20.63 0.78 -2.08
N GLN A 54 20.51 1.45 -0.94
CA GLN A 54 19.56 1.07 0.11
C GLN A 54 18.22 1.76 -0.13
N SER A 55 17.13 1.02 0.01
CA SER A 55 15.77 1.55 -0.02
C SER A 55 14.91 0.94 1.07
N HIS A 56 14.14 1.77 1.76
CA HIS A 56 13.13 1.34 2.72
C HIS A 56 11.77 1.87 2.28
N ALA A 57 10.78 1.00 2.21
CA ALA A 57 9.41 1.33 1.91
C ALA A 57 8.59 1.23 3.20
N PHE A 58 7.73 2.22 3.44
CA PHE A 58 6.89 2.32 4.62
C PHE A 58 5.44 2.38 4.18
N TYR A 59 4.60 1.59 4.82
CA TYR A 59 3.17 1.48 4.50
C TYR A 59 2.32 2.31 5.47
N THR A 60 2.90 2.70 6.61
CA THR A 60 2.26 3.58 7.58
C THR A 60 3.19 4.70 8.05
N LEU A 61 2.61 5.82 8.50
CA LEU A 61 3.40 6.93 9.06
C LEU A 61 4.12 6.54 10.35
N PRO A 62 3.52 5.77 11.28
CA PRO A 62 4.22 5.30 12.47
C PRO A 62 5.46 4.46 12.17
N GLU A 63 5.43 3.60 11.14
CA GLU A 63 6.61 2.82 10.71
C GLU A 63 7.76 3.74 10.27
N TYR A 64 7.42 4.77 9.49
CA TYR A 64 8.40 5.74 9.03
C TYR A 64 9.00 6.56 10.18
N GLU A 65 8.18 7.07 11.10
CA GLU A 65 8.67 7.84 12.24
C GLU A 65 9.51 6.97 13.19
N ALA A 66 9.10 5.73 13.48
CA ALA A 66 9.91 4.80 14.27
C ALA A 66 11.28 4.53 13.62
N TRP A 67 11.31 4.35 12.30
CA TRP A 67 12.57 4.21 11.56
C TRP A 67 13.42 5.48 11.63
N LYS A 68 12.82 6.66 11.46
CA LYS A 68 13.53 7.93 11.56
C LYS A 68 14.09 8.17 12.96
N GLU A 69 13.36 7.84 14.01
CA GLU A 69 13.83 7.88 15.40
C GLU A 69 15.01 6.91 15.62
N SER A 70 14.97 5.72 15.01
CA SER A 70 16.10 4.76 15.07
C SER A 70 17.40 5.30 14.47
N LEU A 71 17.30 6.31 13.57
CA LEU A 71 18.44 7.01 12.97
C LEU A 71 18.90 8.23 13.79
N GLY A 72 18.39 8.42 15.01
CA GLY A 72 18.67 9.60 15.83
C GLY A 72 17.83 10.82 15.44
N GLY A 73 16.62 10.60 14.93
CA GLY A 73 15.65 11.65 14.59
C GLY A 73 15.95 12.41 13.29
N SER A 74 17.01 12.05 12.55
CA SER A 74 17.40 12.73 11.31
C SER A 74 17.50 11.78 10.12
N THR A 75 16.84 12.13 9.02
CA THR A 75 16.92 11.42 7.73
C THR A 75 18.00 12.01 6.81
N LYS A 76 19.01 12.70 7.36
CA LYS A 76 20.05 13.37 6.56
C LYS A 76 20.77 12.38 5.64
N GLY A 77 20.79 12.69 4.34
CA GLY A 77 21.38 11.84 3.31
C GLY A 77 20.45 10.75 2.76
N TRP A 78 19.19 10.70 3.19
CA TRP A 78 18.13 9.91 2.56
C TRP A 78 17.28 10.79 1.65
N GLY A 79 17.01 10.32 0.43
CA GLY A 79 15.97 10.87 -0.44
C GLY A 79 14.62 10.30 -0.01
N ILE A 80 13.74 11.16 0.48
CA ILE A 80 12.40 10.78 0.95
C ILE A 80 11.38 11.11 -0.15
N LYS A 81 10.69 10.08 -0.66
CA LYS A 81 9.60 10.21 -1.62
C LYS A 81 8.27 9.85 -0.95
N TYR A 82 7.29 10.73 -1.07
CA TYR A 82 5.93 10.53 -0.57
C TYR A 82 5.02 10.14 -1.74
N TYR A 83 4.27 9.05 -1.58
CA TYR A 83 3.29 8.59 -2.57
C TYR A 83 1.91 8.99 -2.06
N LYS A 84 1.31 9.99 -2.71
CA LYS A 84 -0.04 10.47 -2.35
C LYS A 84 -1.15 9.59 -2.94
N GLY A 85 -0.84 8.87 -4.01
CA GLY A 85 -1.73 7.89 -4.62
C GLY A 85 -1.02 6.99 -5.63
N LEU A 86 -1.74 6.03 -6.20
CA LEU A 86 -1.26 5.01 -7.12
C LEU A 86 -0.62 5.64 -8.37
N GLY A 87 -1.16 6.77 -8.84
CA GLY A 87 -0.62 7.53 -9.97
C GLY A 87 0.75 8.20 -9.73
N THR A 88 1.21 8.27 -8.48
CA THR A 88 2.55 8.82 -8.14
C THR A 88 3.66 7.78 -8.33
N SER A 89 3.31 6.52 -8.56
CA SER A 89 4.25 5.43 -8.83
C SER A 89 4.63 5.41 -10.31
N THR A 90 5.93 5.30 -10.57
CA THR A 90 6.45 5.13 -11.93
C THR A 90 6.21 3.70 -12.42
N ALA A 91 6.20 3.50 -13.75
CA ALA A 91 6.05 2.16 -14.33
C ALA A 91 7.16 1.17 -13.90
N ALA A 92 8.35 1.68 -13.54
CA ALA A 92 9.43 0.87 -12.99
C ALA A 92 9.10 0.38 -11.56
N GLU A 93 8.61 1.27 -10.70
CA GLU A 93 8.17 0.92 -9.33
C GLU A 93 6.98 -0.04 -9.36
N ALA A 94 6.03 0.17 -10.28
CA ALA A 94 4.93 -0.77 -10.47
C ALA A 94 5.44 -2.17 -10.82
N LYS A 95 6.46 -2.30 -11.70
CA LYS A 95 7.06 -3.61 -11.99
C LYS A 95 7.72 -4.24 -10.77
N GLU A 96 8.39 -3.47 -9.92
CA GLU A 96 8.95 -3.98 -8.65
C GLU A 96 7.86 -4.52 -7.71
N TYR A 97 6.67 -3.90 -7.72
CA TYR A 97 5.53 -4.29 -6.89
C TYR A 97 4.84 -5.58 -7.35
N PHE A 98 4.97 -5.94 -8.63
CA PHE A 98 4.34 -7.11 -9.24
C PHE A 98 5.33 -8.24 -9.59
N ALA A 99 6.62 -8.08 -9.28
CA ALA A 99 7.67 -9.08 -9.49
C ALA A 99 7.85 -9.96 -8.24
#